data_AF-A0A350UKM1-F1
#
_entry.id   AF-A0A350UKM1-F1
#
_cell.length_a   1.000
_cell.length_b   1.000
_cell.length_c   1.000
_cell.angle_alpha   90.00
_cell.angle_beta   90.00
_cell.angle_gamma   90.00
#
_symmetry.space_group_name_H-M   'P 1'
#
loop_
_entity.id
_entity.type
_entity.pdbx_description
1 polymer ?
#
loop_
_entity_poly.entity_id
_entity_poly.type
_entity_poly.pdbx_seq_one_letter_code
_entity_poly.pdbx_strand_id
1 'polypeptide(L)'
;MKKLIVDQLEKYLSGELSGDALKQFEAELERESGGREQVGAFQTQGDLLRTLRPDEQMDPAPGFYARVMDRIESQTAGSFWAIFFEPWFAKKLAYASLALLVVLSSAAINSAANPGIHEAVPYEFVADSILPPAPGQDREYDRSVVFANLSAFTGGEPASLMLTSME
;
A
#
# COMPACT_ATOMS: atom_id res chain seq x y z
N MET A 1 -8.18 -2.67 -23.47
CA MET A 1 -8.46 -1.22 -23.52
C MET A 1 -7.23 -0.44 -23.12
N LYS A 2 -6.68 0.36 -24.03
CA LYS A 2 -5.50 1.20 -23.74
C LYS A 2 -5.85 2.41 -22.89
N LYS A 3 -4.86 2.91 -22.14
CA LYS A 3 -4.97 4.07 -21.24
C LYS A 3 -5.54 5.31 -21.93
N LEU A 4 -5.11 5.60 -23.17
CA LEU A 4 -5.63 6.74 -23.95
C LEU A 4 -7.15 6.66 -24.17
N ILE A 5 -7.68 5.46 -24.42
CA ILE A 5 -9.12 5.25 -24.62
C ILE A 5 -9.85 5.48 -23.30
N VAL A 6 -9.35 4.94 -22.18
CA VAL A 6 -9.95 5.14 -20.86
C VAL A 6 -9.95 6.62 -20.47
N ASP A 7 -8.82 7.30 -20.63
CA ASP A 7 -8.62 8.69 -20.20
C ASP A 7 -9.49 9.68 -21.00
N GLN A 8 -9.84 9.34 -22.26
CA GLN A 8 -10.65 10.20 -23.13
C GLN A 8 -12.10 9.72 -23.31
N LEU A 9 -12.46 8.54 -22.78
CA LEU A 9 -13.78 7.96 -22.93
C LEU A 9 -14.87 8.89 -22.39
N GLU A 10 -14.70 9.42 -21.19
CA GLU A 10 -15.68 10.31 -20.58
C GLU A 10 -15.90 11.57 -21.42
N LYS A 11 -14.81 12.20 -21.90
CA LYS A 11 -14.88 13.38 -22.77
C LYS A 11 -15.50 13.08 -24.13
N TYR A 12 -15.29 11.88 -24.65
CA TYR A 12 -15.91 11.44 -25.89
C TYR A 12 -17.42 11.21 -25.69
N LEU A 13 -17.82 10.55 -24.60
CA LEU A 13 -19.22 10.28 -24.27
C LEU A 13 -20.00 11.54 -23.89
N SER A 14 -19.35 12.55 -23.29
CA SER A 14 -19.95 13.86 -23.00
C SER A 14 -20.03 14.77 -24.22
N GLY A 15 -19.36 14.42 -25.34
CA GLY A 15 -19.29 15.25 -26.54
C GLY A 15 -18.32 16.44 -26.43
N GLU A 16 -17.49 16.49 -25.38
CA GLU A 16 -16.50 17.56 -25.16
C GLU A 16 -15.19 17.33 -25.92
N LEU A 17 -14.96 16.10 -26.39
CA LEU A 17 -13.78 15.76 -27.18
C LEU A 17 -13.90 16.32 -28.61
N SER A 18 -12.99 17.20 -29.00
CA SER A 18 -13.02 17.89 -30.29
C SER A 18 -11.63 17.99 -30.93
N GLY A 19 -11.62 18.28 -32.24
CA GLY A 19 -10.41 18.54 -33.02
C GLY A 19 -9.51 17.31 -33.16
N ASP A 20 -8.21 17.51 -32.97
CA ASP A 20 -7.21 16.46 -33.21
C ASP A 20 -7.25 15.33 -32.17
N ALA A 21 -7.73 15.61 -30.96
CA ALA A 21 -7.88 14.60 -29.91
C ALA A 21 -8.96 13.56 -30.28
N LEU A 22 -10.06 14.01 -30.90
CA LEU A 22 -11.11 13.12 -31.41
C LEU A 22 -10.57 12.17 -32.49
N LYS A 23 -9.81 12.70 -33.45
CA LYS A 23 -9.22 11.89 -34.52
C LYS A 23 -8.23 10.85 -33.99
N GLN A 24 -7.42 11.21 -33.00
CA GLN A 24 -6.49 10.28 -32.36
C GLN A 24 -7.23 9.18 -31.59
N PHE A 25 -8.29 9.54 -30.88
CA PHE A 25 -9.15 8.58 -30.17
C PHE A 25 -9.84 7.61 -31.14
N GLU A 26 -10.41 8.11 -32.25
CA GLU A 26 -11.05 7.30 -33.29
C GLU A 26 -10.05 6.38 -34.00
N ALA A 27 -8.86 6.88 -34.33
CA ALA A 27 -7.80 6.05 -34.92
C ALA A 27 -7.34 4.93 -33.99
N GLU A 28 -7.25 5.19 -32.68
CA GLU A 28 -6.88 4.17 -31.71
C GLU A 28 -8.01 3.16 -31.46
N LEU A 29 -9.26 3.61 -31.53
CA LEU A 29 -10.45 2.75 -31.52
C LEU A 29 -10.52 1.82 -32.73
N GLU A 30 -10.09 2.28 -33.90
CA GLU A 30 -9.99 1.44 -35.10
C GLU A 30 -8.85 0.42 -34.99
N ARG A 31 -7.78 0.76 -34.28
CA ARG A 31 -6.62 -0.12 -34.08
C ARG A 31 -6.87 -1.23 -33.06
N GLU A 32 -7.77 -1.02 -32.10
CA GLU A 32 -8.13 -2.01 -31.09
C GLU A 32 -9.39 -2.78 -31.50
N SER A 33 -9.26 -4.08 -31.79
CA SER A 33 -10.39 -4.96 -32.06
C SER A 33 -11.34 -5.00 -30.86
N GLY A 34 -12.62 -4.66 -31.07
CA GLY A 34 -13.65 -4.63 -30.03
C GLY A 34 -13.80 -3.28 -29.30
N GLY A 35 -12.92 -2.31 -29.53
CA GLY A 35 -13.01 -0.99 -28.88
C GLY A 35 -14.30 -0.25 -29.21
N ARG A 36 -14.74 -0.29 -30.49
CA ARG A 36 -16.01 0.32 -30.92
C ARG A 36 -17.24 -0.30 -30.29
N GLU A 37 -17.26 -1.63 -30.16
CA GLU A 37 -18.36 -2.35 -29.51
C GLU A 37 -18.46 -1.95 -28.04
N GLN A 38 -17.32 -1.87 -27.35
CA GLN A 38 -17.27 -1.49 -25.95
C GLN A 38 -17.69 -0.04 -25.70
N VAL A 39 -17.27 0.91 -26.56
CA VAL A 39 -17.74 2.30 -26.50
C VAL A 39 -19.24 2.41 -26.78
N GLY A 40 -19.75 1.63 -27.75
CA GLY A 40 -21.19 1.55 -28.03
C GLY A 40 -22.00 1.00 -26.85
N ALA A 41 -21.45 0.03 -26.11
CA ALA A 41 -22.07 -0.47 -24.88
C ALA A 41 -22.15 0.61 -23.79
N PHE A 42 -21.11 1.45 -23.63
CA PHE A 42 -21.14 2.58 -22.70
C PHE A 42 -22.14 3.67 -23.10
N GLN A 43 -22.26 3.98 -24.39
CA GLN A 43 -23.30 4.90 -24.89
C GLN A 43 -24.70 4.37 -24.56
N THR A 44 -24.94 3.08 -24.83
CA THR A 44 -26.22 2.43 -24.52
C THR A 44 -26.56 2.49 -23.03
N GLN A 45 -25.57 2.25 -22.16
CA GLN A 45 -25.75 2.39 -20.71
C GLN A 45 -26.05 3.84 -20.30
N GLY A 46 -25.34 4.81 -20.89
CA GLY A 46 -25.59 6.24 -20.67
C GLY A 46 -27.02 6.64 -21.05
N ASP A 47 -27.52 6.16 -22.20
CA ASP A 47 -28.89 6.41 -22.64
C ASP A 47 -29.92 5.78 -21.69
N LEU A 48 -29.69 4.53 -21.25
CA LEU A 48 -30.55 3.89 -20.25
C LEU A 48 -30.58 4.68 -18.94
N LEU A 49 -29.43 5.13 -18.42
CA LEU A 49 -29.38 5.97 -17.22
C LEU A 49 -30.09 7.31 -17.44
N ARG A 50 -30.04 7.87 -18.66
CA ARG A 50 -30.74 9.09 -19.02
C ARG A 50 -32.26 8.91 -19.02
N THR A 51 -32.77 7.72 -19.36
CA THR A 51 -34.21 7.41 -19.22
C THR A 51 -34.68 7.35 -17.76
N LEU A 52 -33.77 7.08 -16.82
CA LEU A 52 -34.08 7.08 -15.38
C LEU A 52 -33.96 8.47 -14.76
N ARG A 53 -33.36 9.43 -15.48
CA ARG A 53 -33.24 10.80 -14.99
C ARG A 53 -34.64 11.44 -15.00
N PRO A 54 -35.11 12.00 -13.88
CA PRO A 54 -36.38 12.73 -13.88
C PRO A 54 -36.28 13.94 -14.82
N ASP A 55 -37.37 14.20 -15.56
CA ASP A 55 -37.46 15.29 -16.54
C ASP A 55 -37.29 16.68 -15.88
N GLU A 56 -37.61 16.77 -14.60
CA GLU A 56 -37.48 17.99 -13.81
C GLU A 56 -36.30 17.85 -12.83
N GLN A 57 -35.56 18.96 -12.66
CA GLN A 57 -34.54 19.04 -11.63
C GLN A 57 -35.24 18.99 -10.27
N MET A 58 -35.36 17.77 -9.73
CA MET A 58 -35.98 17.50 -8.44
C MET A 58 -35.09 18.02 -7.32
N ASP A 59 -35.07 19.34 -7.15
CA ASP A 59 -34.52 19.90 -5.94
C ASP A 59 -35.42 19.48 -4.77
N PRO A 60 -34.84 18.89 -3.71
CA PRO A 60 -35.62 18.48 -2.57
C PRO A 60 -36.25 19.72 -1.93
N ALA A 61 -37.50 19.58 -1.47
CA ALA A 61 -38.21 20.68 -0.81
C ALA A 61 -37.37 21.28 0.34
N PRO A 62 -37.43 22.60 0.57
CA PRO A 62 -36.71 23.23 1.67
C PRO A 62 -36.96 22.50 3.01
N GLY A 63 -35.90 22.20 3.74
CA GLY A 63 -35.97 21.44 5.00
C GLY A 63 -36.11 19.93 4.86
N PHE A 64 -36.06 19.36 3.64
CA PHE A 64 -35.95 17.92 3.44
C PHE A 64 -34.72 17.33 4.15
N TYR A 65 -33.53 17.91 3.93
CA TYR A 65 -32.30 17.46 4.57
C TYR A 65 -32.34 17.62 6.09
N ALA A 66 -32.98 18.67 6.60
CA ALA A 66 -33.16 18.85 8.04
C ALA A 66 -33.98 17.69 8.64
N ARG A 67 -35.08 17.29 7.98
CA ARG A 67 -35.90 16.15 8.40
C ARG A 67 -35.20 14.81 8.26
N VAL A 68 -34.39 14.62 7.22
CA VAL A 68 -33.58 13.41 7.06
C VAL A 68 -32.53 13.33 8.16
N MET A 69 -31.86 14.44 8.47
CA MET A 69 -30.85 14.48 9.52
C MET A 69 -31.47 14.19 10.90
N ASP A 70 -32.59 14.83 11.21
CA ASP A 70 -33.35 14.58 12.44
C ASP A 70 -33.83 13.11 12.54
N ARG A 71 -34.21 12.50 11.41
CA ARG A 71 -34.55 11.07 11.33
C ARG A 71 -33.34 10.18 11.57
N ILE A 72 -32.17 10.51 11.00
CA ILE A 72 -30.92 9.76 11.20
C ILE A 72 -30.50 9.84 12.66
N GLU A 73 -30.52 11.03 13.25
CA GLU A 73 -30.14 11.24 14.66
C GLU A 73 -31.08 10.50 15.61
N SER A 74 -32.40 10.57 15.39
CA SER A 74 -33.38 9.84 16.19
C SER A 74 -33.34 8.32 15.99
N GLN A 75 -32.92 7.84 14.81
CA GLN A 75 -32.72 6.41 14.53
C GLN A 75 -31.31 5.91 14.84
N THR A 76 -30.38 6.79 15.22
CA THR A 76 -29.07 6.41 15.77
C THR A 76 -29.26 5.93 17.21
N ALA A 77 -30.12 4.92 17.37
CA ALA A 77 -30.27 4.15 18.57
C ALA A 77 -29.02 3.29 18.75
N GLY A 78 -28.30 3.51 19.84
CA GLY A 78 -27.17 2.69 20.27
C GLY A 78 -25.92 2.87 19.42
N SER A 79 -25.24 4.00 19.57
CA SER A 79 -23.85 4.13 19.12
C SER A 79 -23.05 2.93 19.61
N PHE A 80 -22.25 2.26 18.76
CA PHE A 80 -21.36 1.17 19.17
C PHE A 80 -20.53 1.53 20.42
N TRP A 81 -20.25 2.83 20.60
CA TRP A 81 -19.60 3.40 21.77
C TRP A 81 -20.39 3.20 23.08
N ALA A 82 -21.71 3.14 23.04
CA ALA A 82 -22.55 2.90 24.21
C ALA A 82 -22.23 1.56 24.88
N ILE A 83 -21.83 0.54 24.11
CA ILE A 83 -21.42 -0.78 24.63
C ILE A 83 -20.13 -0.67 25.45
N PHE A 84 -19.20 0.20 25.05
CA PHE A 84 -17.97 0.46 25.80
C PHE A 84 -18.23 1.19 27.13
N PHE A 85 -19.32 1.96 27.21
CA PHE A 85 -19.75 2.69 28.40
C PHE A 85 -20.70 1.88 29.30
N GLU A 86 -21.02 0.63 28.96
CA GLU A 86 -21.80 -0.21 29.86
C GLU A 86 -20.96 -0.59 31.10
N PRO A 87 -21.52 -0.45 32.33
CA PRO A 87 -20.75 -0.59 33.58
C PRO A 87 -20.07 -1.96 33.75
N TRP A 88 -20.62 -3.01 33.14
CA TRP A 88 -20.08 -4.37 33.23
C TRP A 88 -18.90 -4.58 32.27
N PHE A 89 -18.93 -3.98 31.08
CA PHE A 89 -17.84 -4.03 30.12
C PHE A 89 -16.65 -3.22 30.62
N ALA A 90 -16.89 -2.02 31.15
CA ALA A 90 -15.86 -1.18 31.77
C ALA A 90 -15.14 -1.89 32.92
N LYS A 91 -15.87 -2.62 33.79
CA LYS A 91 -15.27 -3.43 34.86
C LYS A 91 -14.38 -4.54 34.31
N LYS A 92 -14.85 -5.30 33.31
CA LYS A 92 -14.06 -6.38 32.70
C LYS A 92 -12.81 -5.84 32.02
N LEU A 93 -12.91 -4.71 31.32
CA LEU A 93 -11.78 -4.05 30.69
C LEU A 93 -10.76 -3.55 31.73
N ALA A 94 -11.24 -2.97 32.83
CA ALA A 94 -10.39 -2.54 33.94
C ALA A 94 -9.62 -3.73 34.53
N TYR A 95 -10.29 -4.85 34.83
CA TYR A 95 -9.62 -6.06 35.33
C TYR A 95 -8.63 -6.64 34.32
N ALA A 96 -8.96 -6.67 33.03
CA ALA A 96 -8.06 -7.13 31.97
C ALA A 96 -6.80 -6.25 31.87
N SER A 97 -6.97 -4.92 31.93
CA SER A 97 -5.85 -3.98 31.91
C SER A 97 -4.96 -4.09 33.14
N LEU A 98 -5.55 -4.33 34.32
CA LEU A 98 -4.81 -4.53 35.57
C LEU A 98 -4.05 -5.86 35.55
N ALA A 99 -4.68 -6.94 35.06
CA ALA A 99 -4.02 -8.22 34.88
C ALA A 99 -2.84 -8.12 33.90
N LEU A 100 -3.04 -7.42 32.76
CA LEU A 100 -1.97 -7.16 31.80
C LEU A 100 -0.83 -6.36 32.43
N LEU A 101 -1.16 -5.32 33.21
CA LEU A 101 -0.17 -4.51 33.92
C LEU A 101 0.62 -5.35 34.93
N VAL A 102 -0.01 -6.27 35.65
CA VAL A 102 0.67 -7.19 36.56
C VAL A 102 1.61 -8.13 35.81
N VAL A 103 1.17 -8.70 34.68
CA VAL A 103 2.01 -9.57 33.84
C VAL A 103 3.21 -8.80 33.28
N LEU A 104 2.99 -7.61 32.72
CA LEU A 104 4.05 -6.75 32.19
C LEU A 104 5.01 -6.28 33.29
N SER A 105 4.50 -5.91 34.47
CA SER A 105 5.35 -5.51 35.60
C SER A 105 6.20 -6.68 36.08
N SER A 106 5.60 -7.88 36.17
CA SER A 106 6.32 -9.10 36.52
C SER A 106 7.39 -9.42 35.48
N ALA A 107 7.06 -9.36 34.20
CA ALA A 107 8.02 -9.57 33.12
C ALA A 107 9.17 -8.54 33.18
N ALA A 108 8.86 -7.25 33.37
CA ALA A 108 9.85 -6.18 33.47
C ALA A 108 10.81 -6.37 34.66
N ILE A 109 10.28 -6.74 35.82
CA ILE A 109 11.10 -7.02 37.02
C ILE A 109 11.96 -8.26 36.80
N ASN A 110 11.40 -9.32 36.21
CA ASN A 110 12.16 -10.54 35.91
C ASN A 110 13.24 -10.33 34.84
N SER A 111 12.97 -9.51 33.81
CA SER A 111 13.98 -9.11 32.83
C SER A 111 15.06 -8.21 33.41
N ALA A 112 14.73 -7.40 34.43
CA ALA A 112 15.73 -6.61 35.15
C ALA A 112 16.59 -7.46 36.11
N ALA A 113 16.00 -8.54 36.67
CA ALA A 113 16.70 -9.47 37.57
C ALA A 113 17.60 -10.47 36.83
N ASN A 114 17.35 -10.71 35.53
CA ASN A 114 18.20 -11.49 34.65
C ASN A 114 18.77 -10.56 33.55
N PRO A 115 19.90 -9.85 33.79
CA PRO A 115 20.61 -9.14 32.72
C PRO A 115 21.11 -10.08 31.59
N GLY A 116 20.98 -11.40 31.76
CA GLY A 116 21.58 -12.43 30.93
C GLY A 116 20.85 -12.85 29.65
N ILE A 117 20.03 -12.01 29.00
CA ILE A 117 19.71 -12.19 27.56
C ILE A 117 19.58 -10.83 26.85
N HIS A 118 20.53 -9.90 27.02
CA HIS A 118 20.82 -8.85 26.03
C HIS A 118 22.28 -8.34 26.10
N GLU A 119 23.19 -9.06 26.76
CA GLU A 119 24.59 -8.62 26.95
C GLU A 119 25.61 -9.21 25.94
N ALA A 120 25.17 -9.81 24.83
CA ALA A 120 26.12 -10.37 23.85
C ALA A 120 25.66 -10.30 22.39
N VAL A 121 24.97 -9.24 21.99
CA VAL A 121 25.01 -8.83 20.58
C VAL A 121 25.11 -7.32 20.50
N PRO A 122 26.33 -6.75 20.54
CA PRO A 122 26.52 -5.41 20.05
C PRO A 122 26.19 -5.44 18.55
N TYR A 123 25.02 -4.94 18.16
CA TYR A 123 24.64 -4.69 16.77
C TYR A 123 25.50 -3.59 16.10
N GLU A 124 26.62 -3.21 16.71
CA GLU A 124 27.57 -2.22 16.22
C GLU A 124 28.90 -2.83 15.74
N PHE A 125 29.18 -4.13 15.98
CA PHE A 125 30.46 -4.74 15.56
C PHE A 125 30.37 -5.69 14.34
N VAL A 126 29.18 -6.10 13.92
CA VAL A 126 29.00 -7.04 12.79
C VAL A 126 29.07 -6.33 11.43
N ALA A 127 28.92 -5.01 11.39
CA ALA A 127 29.06 -4.25 10.15
C ALA A 127 30.53 -3.98 9.75
N ASP A 128 31.48 -4.04 10.67
CA ASP A 128 32.89 -3.66 10.39
C ASP A 128 33.86 -4.85 10.35
N SER A 129 33.43 -6.03 10.85
CA SER A 129 34.30 -7.21 10.96
C SER A 129 34.02 -8.33 9.94
N ILE A 130 32.89 -8.26 9.22
CA ILE A 130 32.51 -9.27 8.20
C ILE A 130 32.55 -8.68 6.78
N LEU A 131 32.49 -7.36 6.65
CA LEU A 131 32.65 -6.71 5.36
C LEU A 131 34.13 -6.45 5.12
N PRO A 132 34.69 -6.82 3.95
CA PRO A 132 36.01 -6.34 3.58
C PRO A 132 36.00 -4.80 3.63
N PRO A 133 37.11 -4.15 4.04
CA PRO A 133 37.17 -2.70 4.11
C PRO A 133 36.72 -2.11 2.78
N ALA A 134 35.88 -1.06 2.84
CA ALA A 134 35.31 -0.48 1.64
C ALA A 134 36.45 0.04 0.73
N PRO A 135 36.36 -0.13 -0.61
CA PRO A 135 37.41 0.33 -1.52
C PRO A 135 37.78 1.79 -1.25
N GLY A 136 39.06 2.06 -0.99
CA GLY A 136 39.58 3.38 -0.66
C GLY A 136 39.76 3.69 0.84
N GLN A 137 39.35 2.80 1.76
CA GLN A 137 39.66 2.96 3.20
C GLN A 137 41.08 2.51 3.56
N ASP A 138 41.58 1.44 2.93
CA ASP A 138 42.95 0.95 3.13
C ASP A 138 43.62 0.67 1.79
N ARG A 139 44.59 1.53 1.43
CA ARG A 139 45.33 1.42 0.17
C ARG A 139 46.15 0.15 0.08
N GLU A 140 46.61 -0.40 1.20
CA GLU A 140 47.47 -1.59 1.18
C GLU A 140 46.61 -2.85 0.97
N TYR A 141 45.43 -2.90 1.60
CA TYR A 141 44.41 -3.91 1.32
C TYR A 141 43.96 -3.87 -0.14
N ASP A 142 43.61 -2.69 -0.66
CA ASP A 142 43.16 -2.51 -2.05
C ASP A 142 44.21 -3.01 -3.06
N ARG A 143 45.50 -2.73 -2.81
CA ARG A 143 46.61 -3.24 -3.64
C ARG A 143 46.68 -4.76 -3.60
N SER A 144 46.55 -5.37 -2.43
CA SER A 144 46.64 -6.82 -2.27
C SER A 144 45.52 -7.56 -3.04
N VAL A 145 44.29 -7.02 -3.02
CA VAL A 145 43.14 -7.58 -3.77
C VAL A 145 43.36 -7.44 -5.27
N VAL A 146 43.86 -6.29 -5.74
CA VAL A 146 44.17 -6.08 -7.16
C VAL A 146 45.28 -7.03 -7.64
N PHE A 147 46.36 -7.21 -6.86
CA PHE A 147 47.43 -8.14 -7.21
C PHE A 147 46.99 -9.61 -7.16
N ALA A 148 46.12 -9.99 -6.22
CA ALA A 148 45.54 -11.33 -6.17
C ALA A 148 44.69 -11.61 -7.41
N ASN A 149 43.84 -10.66 -7.83
CA ASN A 149 43.02 -10.81 -9.03
C ASN A 149 43.85 -10.81 -10.33
N LEU A 150 44.89 -9.98 -10.42
CA LEU A 150 45.80 -9.96 -11.56
C LEU A 150 46.64 -11.25 -11.66
N SER A 151 47.11 -11.78 -10.53
CA SER A 151 47.86 -13.04 -10.51
C SER A 151 46.96 -14.25 -10.82
N ALA A 152 45.71 -14.27 -10.33
CA ALA A 152 44.72 -15.27 -10.73
C ALA A 152 44.34 -15.19 -12.22
N PHE A 153 44.31 -13.99 -12.81
CA PHE A 153 44.03 -13.81 -14.23
C PHE A 153 45.23 -14.17 -15.14
N THR A 154 46.46 -14.01 -14.64
CA THR A 154 47.69 -14.31 -15.38
C THR A 154 48.19 -15.75 -15.18
N GLY A 155 47.78 -16.42 -14.11
CA GLY A 155 47.94 -17.86 -13.88
C GLY A 155 46.69 -18.62 -14.28
N GLY A 156 46.54 -18.93 -15.57
CA GLY A 156 45.33 -19.54 -16.10
C GLY A 156 44.96 -20.89 -15.48
N GLU A 157 43.77 -20.94 -14.86
CA GLU A 157 42.71 -21.92 -15.13
C GLU A 157 41.38 -21.41 -14.51
N PRO A 158 40.23 -21.52 -15.21
CA PRO A 158 38.94 -21.01 -14.72
C PRO A 158 38.33 -21.95 -13.68
N ALA A 159 38.64 -21.74 -12.39
CA ALA A 159 38.01 -22.47 -11.30
C ALA A 159 36.61 -21.90 -10.97
N SER A 160 35.62 -22.51 -11.62
CA SER A 160 34.30 -22.88 -11.09
C SER A 160 33.71 -22.07 -9.93
N LEU A 161 32.60 -21.41 -10.25
CA LEU A 161 31.52 -21.02 -9.33
C LEU A 161 31.22 -22.11 -8.30
N MET A 162 31.74 -21.99 -7.08
CA MET A 162 31.16 -22.64 -5.91
C MET A 162 30.17 -21.66 -5.25
N LEU A 163 28.95 -21.69 -5.78
CA LEU A 163 27.76 -21.30 -5.05
C LEU A 163 27.66 -22.19 -3.80
N THR A 164 27.83 -21.56 -2.66
CA THR A 164 27.63 -22.16 -1.34
C THR A 164 26.21 -22.72 -1.23
N SER A 165 26.12 -24.01 -0.93
CA SER A 165 24.95 -24.67 -0.38
C SER A 165 25.43 -25.38 0.86
N MET A 166 24.99 -24.92 2.03
CA MET A 166 24.90 -25.64 3.31
C MET A 166 24.23 -24.66 4.28
N GLU A 167 23.00 -24.94 4.73
CA GLU A 167 22.67 -25.81 5.89
C GLU A 167 23.37 -25.39 7.18
#